data_AF-A0A917G7B9-F1
#
_entry.id   AF-A0A917G7B9-F1
#
_cell.length_a   1.000
_cell.length_b   1.000
_cell.length_c   1.000
_cell.angle_alpha   90.00
_cell.angle_beta   90.00
_cell.angle_gamma   90.00
#
_symmetry.space_group_name_H-M   'P 1'
#
loop_
_entity.id
_entity.type
_entity.pdbx_description
1 polymer ?
#
loop_
_entity_poly.entity_id
_entity_poly.type
_entity_poly.pdbx_seq_one_letter_code
_entity_poly.pdbx_strand_id
1 'polypeptide(L)'
;MRIDYLLLNESVRGSQISEIEISEKLTEFFIICDEIIQYEDENIFYSLEVYNQVFNGSDFVSWLYSSDEETTEKQLLRLYLEKELILNEELYENLYNSGNSDDVGGIILLEKPLKFNKHITPIDSSDSCLHIRKQILMKSSNAEDFVKGISKTFPNLFLSRNVFKSIKHFNPITKHADELIKHLSALNDYAMECYSIYKQRGHKAALQVFKAKSKGLECSPEGDAKRVTKFLSFEFVDVDGEVRKVECSPHTKLYQTNSDDRIYFEWNDERVNGRPPILIGHIGDHPYDKK
;
A
#
# COMPACT_ATOMS: atom_id res chain seq x y z
N MET A 1 10.64 0.43 6.00
CA MET A 1 10.50 -0.85 5.28
C MET A 1 10.96 -0.52 3.90
N ARG A 2 12.22 -0.84 3.57
CA ARG A 2 12.78 -0.45 2.28
C ARG A 2 12.23 -1.35 1.18
N ILE A 3 11.85 -0.78 0.05
CA ILE A 3 11.44 -1.50 -1.14
C ILE A 3 12.21 -0.96 -2.32
N ASP A 4 12.86 -1.85 -3.06
CA ASP A 4 13.55 -1.50 -4.29
C ASP A 4 12.70 -2.00 -5.48
N TYR A 5 12.54 -1.13 -6.46
CA TYR A 5 11.80 -1.36 -7.69
C TYR A 5 12.75 -1.26 -8.89
N LEU A 6 12.41 -1.94 -9.98
CA LEU A 6 13.17 -1.95 -11.23
C LEU A 6 12.27 -1.46 -12.36
N LEU A 7 12.71 -0.46 -13.12
CA LEU A 7 12.15 -0.17 -14.43
C LEU A 7 12.58 -1.28 -15.40
N LEU A 8 11.66 -2.13 -15.81
CA LEU A 8 12.02 -3.31 -16.59
C LEU A 8 12.42 -2.91 -18.01
N ASN A 9 13.67 -3.20 -18.38
CA ASN A 9 14.21 -2.91 -19.72
C ASN A 9 13.29 -3.44 -20.83
N GLU A 10 12.80 -4.67 -20.71
CA GLU A 10 11.98 -5.30 -21.75
C GLU A 10 10.58 -4.70 -21.86
N SER A 11 10.16 -3.88 -20.88
CA SER A 11 8.84 -3.25 -20.90
C SER A 11 8.71 -2.10 -21.90
N VAL A 12 9.81 -1.74 -22.56
CA VAL A 12 9.84 -0.75 -23.64
C VAL A 12 9.62 -1.38 -25.01
N ARG A 13 9.78 -2.71 -25.12
CA ARG A 13 9.67 -3.41 -26.41
C ARG A 13 8.22 -3.41 -26.88
N GLY A 14 7.87 -2.43 -27.70
CA GLY A 14 6.56 -2.31 -28.31
C GLY A 14 6.64 -2.31 -29.83
N SER A 15 5.79 -3.10 -30.48
CA SER A 15 5.57 -3.01 -31.92
C SER A 15 4.13 -2.57 -32.19
N GLN A 16 3.97 -1.40 -32.82
CA GLN A 16 2.69 -0.89 -33.33
C GLN A 16 1.71 -0.41 -32.24
N ILE A 17 2.22 0.22 -31.20
CA ILE A 17 1.41 0.92 -30.20
C ILE A 17 1.02 2.30 -30.77
N SER A 18 -0.26 2.67 -30.67
CA SER A 18 -0.72 3.99 -31.14
C SER A 18 -0.28 5.12 -30.20
N GLU A 19 -0.13 6.35 -30.70
CA GLU A 19 0.23 7.51 -29.86
C GLU A 19 -0.72 7.75 -28.67
N ILE A 20 -2.02 7.48 -28.85
CA ILE A 20 -3.01 7.60 -27.77
C ILE A 20 -2.70 6.58 -26.67
N GLU A 21 -2.45 5.33 -27.05
CA GLU A 21 -2.15 4.26 -26.10
C GLU A 21 -0.80 4.49 -25.40
N ILE A 22 0.18 5.09 -26.08
CA ILE A 22 1.44 5.52 -25.47
C ILE A 22 1.19 6.55 -24.37
N SER A 23 0.41 7.60 -24.67
CA SER A 23 0.09 8.64 -23.69
C SER A 23 -0.64 8.07 -22.46
N GLU A 24 -1.59 7.15 -22.67
CA GLU A 24 -2.28 6.45 -21.57
C GLU A 24 -1.31 5.64 -20.71
N LYS A 25 -0.44 4.82 -21.32
CA LYS A 25 0.56 4.01 -20.60
C LYS A 25 1.57 4.86 -19.84
N LEU A 26 2.06 5.94 -20.44
CA LEU A 26 2.97 6.87 -19.78
C LEU A 26 2.30 7.56 -18.59
N THR A 27 1.02 7.94 -18.74
CA THR A 27 0.24 8.51 -17.64
C THR A 27 0.14 7.55 -16.46
N GLU A 28 -0.17 6.27 -16.72
CA GLU A 28 -0.19 5.23 -15.69
C GLU A 28 1.18 5.01 -15.05
N PHE A 29 2.24 4.97 -15.86
CA PHE A 29 3.63 4.89 -15.38
C PHE A 29 3.98 6.04 -14.43
N PHE A 30 3.64 7.29 -14.78
CA PHE A 30 3.93 8.44 -13.91
C PHE A 30 3.17 8.36 -12.58
N ILE A 31 1.89 7.93 -12.60
CA ILE A 31 1.12 7.70 -11.37
C ILE A 31 1.79 6.66 -10.48
N ILE A 32 2.33 5.59 -11.05
CA ILE A 32 3.08 4.56 -10.33
C ILE A 32 4.36 5.14 -9.73
N CYS A 33 5.13 5.91 -10.51
CA CYS A 33 6.36 6.52 -10.03
C CYS A 33 6.10 7.52 -8.90
N ASP A 34 5.12 8.41 -9.05
CA ASP A 34 4.70 9.34 -8.00
C ASP A 34 4.29 8.60 -6.71
N GLU A 35 3.55 7.50 -6.85
CA GLU A 35 3.11 6.67 -5.72
C GLU A 35 4.28 6.02 -4.97
N ILE A 36 5.39 5.73 -5.65
CA ILE A 36 6.59 5.11 -5.06
C ILE A 36 7.50 6.20 -4.46
N ILE A 37 7.82 7.24 -5.23
CA ILE A 37 8.85 8.24 -4.90
C ILE A 37 8.43 9.16 -3.75
N GLN A 38 7.13 9.26 -3.44
CA GLN A 38 6.68 9.95 -2.22
C GLN A 38 7.21 9.31 -0.92
N TYR A 39 7.76 8.09 -0.96
CA TYR A 39 8.34 7.40 0.20
C TYR A 39 9.87 7.35 0.12
N GLU A 40 10.54 7.98 1.07
CA GLU A 40 12.02 8.11 1.10
C GLU A 40 12.81 6.78 1.16
N ASP A 41 12.17 5.68 1.56
CA ASP A 41 12.78 4.33 1.62
C ASP A 41 12.34 3.43 0.46
N GLU A 42 11.67 3.99 -0.56
CA GLU A 42 11.33 3.27 -1.78
C GLU A 42 12.09 3.87 -2.97
N ASN A 43 12.75 3.01 -3.76
CA ASN A 43 13.63 3.46 -4.83
C ASN A 43 13.28 2.77 -6.14
N ILE A 44 13.33 3.51 -7.25
CA ILE A 44 13.20 2.95 -8.60
C ILE A 44 14.56 2.97 -9.27
N PHE A 45 15.11 1.79 -9.54
CA PHE A 45 16.35 1.62 -10.29
C PHE A 45 16.07 1.35 -11.75
N TYR A 46 16.96 1.82 -12.61
CA TYR A 46 16.94 1.46 -14.02
C TYR A 46 18.36 1.20 -14.53
N SER A 47 18.43 0.54 -15.67
CA SER A 47 19.65 0.25 -16.42
C SER A 47 19.66 1.04 -17.73
N LEU A 48 20.85 1.41 -18.21
CA LEU A 48 21.05 1.98 -19.55
C LEU A 48 20.60 1.03 -20.65
N GLU A 49 20.44 -0.26 -20.39
CA GLU A 49 19.86 -1.19 -21.35
C GLU A 49 18.45 -0.81 -21.78
N VAL A 50 17.70 -0.03 -20.98
CA VAL A 50 16.39 0.52 -21.36
C VAL A 50 16.48 1.36 -22.64
N TYR A 51 17.59 2.06 -22.83
CA TYR A 51 17.86 2.90 -24.00
C TYR A 51 18.15 2.08 -25.26
N ASN A 52 18.66 0.86 -25.11
CA ASN A 52 19.01 -0.02 -26.21
C ASN A 52 17.80 -0.79 -26.78
N GLN A 53 16.59 -0.53 -26.27
CA GLN A 53 15.40 -1.24 -26.69
C GLN A 53 14.86 -0.68 -28.01
N VAL A 54 14.15 -1.52 -28.76
CA VAL A 54 13.45 -1.12 -29.98
C VAL A 54 12.00 -0.81 -29.62
N PHE A 55 11.53 0.36 -30.04
CA PHE A 55 10.18 0.84 -29.82
C PHE A 55 9.56 1.37 -31.12
N ASN A 56 8.40 0.85 -31.49
CA ASN A 56 7.65 1.22 -32.71
C ASN A 56 8.50 1.19 -33.99
N GLY A 57 9.41 0.22 -34.10
CA GLY A 57 10.30 0.06 -35.26
C GLY A 57 11.49 1.02 -35.30
N SER A 58 11.68 1.83 -34.27
CA SER A 58 12.82 2.72 -34.08
C SER A 58 13.59 2.39 -32.80
N ASP A 59 14.81 2.87 -32.68
CA ASP A 59 15.57 2.84 -31.43
C ASP A 59 14.89 3.74 -30.38
N PHE A 60 14.80 3.27 -29.13
CA PHE A 60 14.04 3.97 -28.08
C PHE A 60 14.64 5.34 -27.73
N VAL A 61 15.97 5.49 -27.72
CA VAL A 61 16.62 6.80 -27.55
C VAL A 61 16.20 7.75 -28.67
N SER A 62 16.20 7.27 -29.90
CA SER A 62 15.82 8.05 -31.07
C SER A 62 14.37 8.53 -30.95
N TRP A 63 13.45 7.67 -30.52
CA TRP A 63 12.06 8.06 -30.27
C TRP A 63 11.92 9.06 -29.10
N LEU A 64 12.63 8.81 -27.99
CA LEU A 64 12.56 9.59 -26.76
C LEU A 64 13.11 11.01 -26.93
N TYR A 65 14.13 11.19 -27.79
CA TYR A 65 14.79 12.48 -28.03
C TYR A 65 14.50 13.08 -29.43
N SER A 66 13.58 12.49 -30.21
CA SER A 66 13.18 13.03 -31.51
C SER A 66 12.44 14.36 -31.35
N SER A 67 12.84 15.37 -32.14
CA SER A 67 12.16 16.66 -32.21
C SER A 67 10.87 16.65 -33.03
N ASP A 68 10.69 15.64 -33.88
CA ASP A 68 9.61 15.63 -34.88
C ASP A 68 8.24 15.32 -34.25
N GLU A 69 8.24 14.68 -33.08
CA GLU A 69 7.05 14.25 -32.32
C GLU A 69 7.26 14.49 -30.82
N GLU A 70 7.68 15.71 -30.47
CA GLU A 70 7.93 16.10 -29.09
C GLU A 70 6.59 16.28 -28.34
N THR A 71 6.40 15.53 -27.25
CA THR A 71 5.21 15.58 -26.40
C THR A 71 5.56 15.89 -24.94
N THR A 72 4.58 16.34 -24.16
CA THR A 72 4.74 16.59 -22.72
C THR A 72 5.15 15.31 -21.99
N GLU A 73 4.61 14.16 -22.40
CA GLU A 73 4.88 12.86 -21.80
C GLU A 73 6.32 12.40 -22.09
N LYS A 74 6.85 12.65 -23.29
CA LYS A 74 8.28 12.40 -23.58
C LYS A 74 9.19 13.28 -22.73
N GLN A 75 8.85 14.56 -22.60
CA GLN A 75 9.58 15.49 -21.73
C GLN A 75 9.59 15.00 -20.28
N LEU A 76 8.44 14.58 -19.78
CA LEU A 76 8.28 14.10 -18.42
C LEU A 76 9.04 12.79 -18.20
N LEU A 77 8.97 11.84 -19.14
CA LEU A 77 9.73 10.59 -19.06
C LEU A 77 11.24 10.84 -18.98
N ARG A 78 11.77 11.79 -19.75
CA ARG A 78 13.19 12.18 -19.64
C ARG A 78 13.52 12.75 -18.27
N LEU A 79 12.66 13.62 -17.72
CA LEU A 79 12.84 14.17 -16.37
C LEU A 79 12.86 13.07 -15.30
N TYR A 80 11.95 12.09 -15.39
CA TYR A 80 11.92 10.95 -14.47
C TYR A 80 13.22 10.14 -14.55
N LEU A 81 13.63 9.74 -15.75
CA LEU A 81 14.87 8.97 -15.95
C LEU A 81 16.11 9.72 -15.46
N GLU A 82 16.18 11.05 -15.66
CA GLU A 82 17.36 11.86 -15.33
C GLU A 82 17.44 12.29 -13.85
N LYS A 83 16.30 12.44 -13.16
CA LYS A 83 16.25 13.10 -11.84
C LYS A 83 15.62 12.28 -10.74
N GLU A 84 14.64 11.45 -11.08
CA GLU A 84 13.79 10.77 -10.10
C GLU A 84 14.19 9.29 -9.95
N LEU A 85 14.54 8.65 -11.06
CA LEU A 85 14.99 7.26 -11.09
C LEU A 85 16.51 7.17 -10.84
N ILE A 86 16.94 6.06 -10.26
CA ILE A 86 18.33 5.84 -9.89
C ILE A 86 19.01 4.93 -10.92
N LEU A 87 19.96 5.50 -11.67
CA LEU A 87 20.82 4.72 -12.54
C LEU A 87 21.85 3.96 -11.70
N ASN A 88 21.71 2.62 -11.61
CA ASN A 88 22.66 1.76 -10.91
C ASN A 88 22.67 0.35 -11.51
N GLU A 89 23.55 0.11 -12.49
CA GLU A 89 23.66 -1.15 -13.21
C GLU A 89 23.94 -2.35 -12.29
N GLU A 90 24.88 -2.21 -11.35
CA GLU A 90 25.28 -3.30 -10.46
C GLU A 90 24.10 -3.73 -9.56
N LEU A 91 23.42 -2.75 -8.95
CA LEU A 91 22.27 -3.05 -8.10
C LEU A 91 21.07 -3.55 -8.90
N TYR A 92 20.82 -2.97 -10.07
CA TYR A 92 19.77 -3.41 -10.99
C TYR A 92 19.96 -4.89 -11.35
N GLU A 93 21.15 -5.26 -11.84
CA GLU A 93 21.46 -6.64 -12.21
C GLU A 93 21.40 -7.60 -11.02
N ASN A 94 21.89 -7.17 -9.85
CA ASN A 94 21.81 -7.98 -8.64
C ASN A 94 20.35 -8.24 -8.25
N LEU A 95 19.49 -7.23 -8.24
CA LEU A 95 18.07 -7.38 -7.92
C LEU A 95 17.34 -8.19 -8.99
N TYR A 96 17.54 -7.88 -10.27
CA TYR A 96 16.89 -8.54 -11.40
C TYR A 96 17.24 -10.02 -11.48
N ASN A 97 18.49 -10.41 -11.18
CA ASN A 97 18.95 -11.79 -11.22
C ASN A 97 18.88 -12.52 -9.88
N SER A 98 18.60 -11.83 -8.77
CA SER A 98 18.56 -12.45 -7.45
C SER A 98 17.49 -13.55 -7.40
N GLY A 99 17.92 -14.76 -7.04
CA GLY A 99 17.03 -15.89 -6.78
C GLY A 99 16.41 -15.87 -5.38
N ASN A 100 16.75 -14.87 -4.57
CA ASN A 100 16.23 -14.70 -3.23
C ASN A 100 14.86 -14.03 -3.32
N SER A 101 13.88 -14.65 -2.68
CA SER A 101 12.45 -14.36 -2.74
C SER A 101 12.03 -13.07 -2.04
N ASP A 102 12.87 -12.05 -1.99
CA ASP A 102 12.48 -10.74 -1.46
C ASP A 102 11.79 -9.98 -2.60
N ASP A 103 10.55 -10.38 -2.92
CA ASP A 103 9.73 -9.91 -4.05
C ASP A 103 10.05 -8.46 -4.46
N VAL A 104 10.79 -8.31 -5.56
CA VAL A 104 11.19 -7.02 -6.13
C VAL A 104 10.08 -6.57 -7.09
N GLY A 105 9.75 -5.27 -7.08
CA GLY A 105 8.77 -4.72 -8.01
C GLY A 105 9.36 -4.40 -9.36
N GLY A 106 8.81 -4.96 -10.42
CA GLY A 106 9.19 -4.66 -11.80
C GLY A 106 8.18 -3.73 -12.46
N ILE A 107 8.51 -2.45 -12.55
CA ILE A 107 7.67 -1.42 -13.18
C ILE A 107 7.67 -1.61 -14.69
N ILE A 108 6.46 -1.65 -15.25
CA ILE A 108 6.19 -1.74 -16.69
C ILE A 108 6.02 -0.33 -17.24
N LEU A 109 6.83 0.05 -18.22
CA LEU A 109 6.73 1.36 -18.86
C LEU A 109 5.65 1.41 -19.95
N LEU A 110 5.72 0.52 -20.94
CA LEU A 110 4.84 0.53 -22.10
C LEU A 110 4.14 -0.82 -22.26
N GLU A 111 4.89 -1.88 -22.51
CA GLU A 111 4.33 -3.19 -22.79
C GLU A 111 4.75 -4.19 -21.73
N LYS A 112 3.85 -5.11 -21.38
CA LYS A 112 4.15 -6.16 -20.41
C LYS A 112 5.12 -7.17 -21.03
N PRO A 113 6.32 -7.41 -20.44
CA PRO A 113 7.23 -8.42 -20.96
C PRO A 113 6.58 -9.81 -21.09
N LEU A 114 6.88 -10.53 -22.17
CA LEU A 114 6.36 -11.90 -22.40
C LEU A 114 6.92 -12.92 -21.40
N LYS A 115 8.09 -12.64 -20.83
CA LYS A 115 8.77 -13.48 -19.84
C LYS A 115 9.24 -12.58 -18.70
N PHE A 116 8.93 -12.99 -17.48
CA PHE A 116 9.43 -12.36 -16.26
C PHE A 116 10.40 -13.30 -15.56
N ASN A 117 11.36 -12.71 -14.85
CA ASN A 117 11.98 -13.45 -13.77
C ASN A 117 10.89 -13.77 -12.72
N LYS A 118 10.81 -15.03 -12.28
CA LYS A 118 9.82 -15.52 -11.31
C LYS A 118 9.86 -14.79 -9.95
N HIS A 119 10.92 -14.04 -9.68
CA HIS A 119 11.14 -13.28 -8.44
C HIS A 119 10.75 -11.80 -8.58
N ILE A 120 10.38 -11.36 -9.78
CA ILE A 120 9.92 -10.01 -10.06
C ILE A 120 8.40 -10.00 -10.12
N THR A 121 7.79 -9.22 -9.24
CA THR A 121 6.35 -8.97 -9.28
C THR A 121 6.09 -7.79 -10.24
N PRO A 122 5.34 -7.97 -11.33
CA PRO A 122 5.07 -6.89 -12.27
C PRO A 122 4.19 -5.79 -11.65
N ILE A 123 4.55 -4.53 -11.90
CA ILE A 123 3.84 -3.33 -11.47
C ILE A 123 3.34 -2.58 -12.70
N ASP A 124 2.03 -2.61 -12.88
CA ASP A 124 1.27 -1.96 -13.95
C ASP A 124 0.15 -1.06 -13.40
N SER A 125 0.06 -0.90 -12.08
CA SER A 125 -0.92 -0.03 -11.42
C SER A 125 -0.51 0.30 -9.99
N SER A 126 -1.13 1.31 -9.39
CA SER A 126 -0.97 1.62 -7.96
C SER A 126 -1.43 0.47 -7.05
N ASP A 127 -2.43 -0.32 -7.47
CA ASP A 127 -2.87 -1.51 -6.74
C ASP A 127 -1.76 -2.58 -6.69
N SER A 128 -1.01 -2.73 -7.78
CA SER A 128 0.16 -3.60 -7.83
C SER A 128 1.27 -3.12 -6.86
N CYS A 129 1.46 -1.81 -6.68
CA CYS A 129 2.37 -1.26 -5.65
C CYS A 129 1.95 -1.68 -4.24
N LEU A 130 0.65 -1.53 -3.92
CA LEU A 130 0.11 -1.96 -2.63
C LEU A 130 0.26 -3.46 -2.43
N HIS A 131 0.14 -4.26 -3.50
CA HIS A 131 0.34 -5.70 -3.44
C HIS A 131 1.77 -6.07 -2.99
N ILE A 132 2.79 -5.46 -3.59
CA ILE A 132 4.19 -5.70 -3.19
C ILE A 132 4.44 -5.23 -1.76
N ARG A 133 3.93 -4.06 -1.38
CA ARG A 133 4.04 -3.58 0.01
C ARG A 133 3.45 -4.60 1.00
N LYS A 134 2.31 -5.22 0.68
CA LYS A 134 1.72 -6.32 1.48
C LYS A 134 2.64 -7.53 1.55
N GLN A 135 3.26 -7.94 0.44
CA GLN A 135 4.19 -9.08 0.40
C GLN A 135 5.42 -8.85 1.29
N ILE A 136 6.01 -7.66 1.22
CA ILE A 136 7.19 -7.29 2.02
C ILE A 136 6.79 -7.11 3.49
N LEU A 137 5.64 -6.47 3.76
CA LEU A 137 5.11 -6.32 5.11
C LEU A 137 4.89 -7.68 5.79
N MET A 138 4.44 -8.70 5.05
CA MET A 138 4.26 -10.08 5.52
C MET A 138 5.55 -10.69 6.08
N LYS A 139 6.70 -10.25 5.57
CA LYS A 139 8.05 -10.73 5.94
C LYS A 139 8.68 -9.89 7.06
N SER A 140 7.96 -8.94 7.64
CA SER A 140 8.47 -8.08 8.72
C SER A 140 9.06 -8.92 9.85
N SER A 141 10.31 -8.59 10.23
CA SER A 141 11.03 -9.35 11.25
C SER A 141 10.51 -9.11 12.68
N ASN A 142 9.89 -7.95 12.91
CA ASN A 142 9.43 -7.51 14.22
C ASN A 142 8.21 -6.58 14.11
N ALA A 143 7.54 -6.39 15.25
CA ALA A 143 6.36 -5.54 15.38
C ALA A 143 6.57 -4.06 14.97
N GLU A 144 7.77 -3.52 15.19
CA GLU A 144 8.06 -2.12 14.86
C GLU A 144 8.13 -1.91 13.35
N ASP A 145 8.85 -2.77 12.64
CA ASP A 145 8.91 -2.74 11.17
C ASP A 145 7.53 -2.95 10.55
N PHE A 146 6.75 -3.88 11.13
CA PHE A 146 5.38 -4.13 10.69
C PHE A 146 4.51 -2.87 10.84
N VAL A 147 4.48 -2.23 12.02
CA VAL A 147 3.67 -1.02 12.22
C VAL A 147 4.09 0.12 11.30
N LYS A 148 5.40 0.32 11.10
CA LYS A 148 5.90 1.35 10.17
C LYS A 148 5.42 1.11 8.75
N GLY A 149 5.40 -0.15 8.30
CA GLY A 149 4.96 -0.51 6.95
C GLY A 149 3.44 -0.44 6.73
N ILE A 150 2.61 -0.52 7.78
CA ILE A 150 1.13 -0.45 7.65
C ILE A 150 0.69 0.83 6.93
N SER A 151 1.24 1.99 7.29
CA SER A 151 0.81 3.28 6.71
C SER A 151 0.99 3.35 5.19
N LYS A 152 2.08 2.79 4.67
CA LYS A 152 2.39 2.75 3.23
C LYS A 152 1.58 1.69 2.48
N THR A 153 1.22 0.63 3.19
CA THR A 153 0.53 -0.54 2.64
C THR A 153 -0.99 -0.37 2.63
N PHE A 154 -1.50 0.42 3.58
CA PHE A 154 -2.92 0.61 3.81
C PHE A 154 -3.23 2.11 3.94
N PRO A 155 -3.21 2.86 2.82
CA PRO A 155 -3.32 4.32 2.82
C PRO A 155 -4.63 4.84 3.40
N ASN A 156 -5.67 4.00 3.51
CA ASN A 156 -6.95 4.36 4.10
C ASN A 156 -6.99 4.18 5.64
N LEU A 157 -5.90 3.77 6.28
CA LEU A 157 -5.83 3.52 7.72
C LEU A 157 -4.90 4.51 8.43
N PHE A 158 -5.38 5.11 9.52
CA PHE A 158 -4.58 5.96 10.41
C PHE A 158 -4.37 5.29 11.76
N LEU A 159 -3.11 5.10 12.17
CA LEU A 159 -2.80 4.38 13.41
C LEU A 159 -2.69 5.32 14.60
N SER A 160 -3.31 4.94 15.71
CA SER A 160 -3.05 5.57 17.00
C SER A 160 -1.65 5.20 17.50
N ARG A 161 -1.07 6.05 18.35
CA ARG A 161 0.21 5.72 19.03
C ARG A 161 0.13 4.45 19.89
N ASN A 162 -1.07 4.06 20.32
CA ASN A 162 -1.26 2.85 21.12
C ASN A 162 -1.04 1.56 20.31
N VAL A 163 -1.23 1.57 18.99
CA VAL A 163 -1.04 0.39 18.13
C VAL A 163 0.36 -0.19 18.28
N PHE A 164 1.38 0.66 18.35
CA PHE A 164 2.77 0.24 18.56
C PHE A 164 2.99 -0.54 19.87
N LYS A 165 2.20 -0.24 20.90
CA LYS A 165 2.25 -0.93 22.19
C LYS A 165 1.46 -2.23 22.15
N SER A 166 0.25 -2.20 21.61
CA SER A 166 -0.67 -3.34 21.63
C SER A 166 -0.23 -4.48 20.72
N ILE A 167 0.30 -4.15 19.53
CA ILE A 167 0.63 -5.16 18.51
C ILE A 167 1.75 -6.10 18.95
N LYS A 168 2.54 -5.71 19.97
CA LYS A 168 3.57 -6.56 20.59
C LYS A 168 3.00 -7.85 21.17
N HIS A 169 1.69 -7.91 21.42
CA HIS A 169 0.96 -9.13 21.73
C HIS A 169 1.24 -10.25 20.71
N PHE A 170 1.40 -9.90 19.43
CA PHE A 170 1.64 -10.84 18.33
C PHE A 170 3.11 -11.15 18.08
N ASN A 171 4.01 -10.97 19.04
CA ASN A 171 5.41 -11.34 18.84
C ASN A 171 5.61 -12.87 18.99
N PRO A 172 6.28 -13.53 18.02
CA PRO A 172 6.89 -12.98 16.82
C PRO A 172 5.87 -12.70 15.69
N ILE A 173 5.92 -11.49 15.12
CA ILE A 173 4.93 -10.98 14.16
C ILE A 173 4.79 -11.86 12.91
N THR A 174 5.87 -12.55 12.52
CA THR A 174 5.92 -13.45 11.36
C THR A 174 4.89 -14.58 11.42
N LYS A 175 4.43 -14.98 12.61
CA LYS A 175 3.38 -16.00 12.78
C LYS A 175 1.96 -15.46 12.60
N HIS A 176 1.79 -14.14 12.65
CA HIS A 176 0.50 -13.46 12.71
C HIS A 176 0.29 -12.50 11.54
N ALA A 177 1.34 -12.19 10.77
CA ALA A 177 1.34 -11.19 9.72
C ALA A 177 0.25 -11.44 8.66
N ASP A 178 0.05 -12.68 8.22
CA ASP A 178 -0.98 -13.05 7.24
C ASP A 178 -2.40 -12.67 7.73
N GLU A 179 -2.76 -13.08 8.95
CA GLU A 179 -4.08 -12.76 9.52
C GLU A 179 -4.23 -11.25 9.76
N LEU A 180 -3.19 -10.56 10.22
CA LEU A 180 -3.22 -9.12 10.40
C LEU A 180 -3.40 -8.39 9.06
N ILE A 181 -2.65 -8.77 8.03
CA ILE A 181 -2.73 -8.17 6.68
C ILE A 181 -4.09 -8.43 6.04
N LYS A 182 -4.67 -9.61 6.22
CA LYS A 182 -6.03 -9.94 5.77
C LYS A 182 -7.06 -8.98 6.38
N HIS A 183 -7.00 -8.73 7.69
CA HIS A 183 -7.94 -7.83 8.36
C HIS A 183 -7.71 -6.36 8.01
N LEU A 184 -6.46 -5.91 7.98
CA LEU A 184 -6.09 -4.55 7.57
C LEU A 184 -6.46 -4.29 6.10
N SER A 185 -6.28 -5.27 5.21
CA SER A 185 -6.74 -5.18 3.82
C SER A 185 -8.25 -5.00 3.75
N ALA A 186 -9.03 -5.82 4.46
CA ALA A 186 -10.48 -5.68 4.45
C ALA A 186 -10.94 -4.30 4.95
N LEU A 187 -10.32 -3.77 6.00
CA LEU A 187 -10.60 -2.42 6.50
C LEU A 187 -10.22 -1.35 5.46
N ASN A 188 -9.02 -1.44 4.90
CA ASN A 188 -8.52 -0.50 3.89
C ASN A 188 -9.41 -0.48 2.64
N ASP A 189 -9.83 -1.64 2.16
CA ASP A 189 -10.48 -1.81 0.86
C ASP A 189 -12.01 -1.62 0.96
N TYR A 190 -12.64 -2.05 2.06
CA TYR A 190 -14.11 -2.07 2.17
C TYR A 190 -14.70 -1.12 3.20
N ALA A 191 -13.97 -0.77 4.28
CA ALA A 191 -14.53 0.14 5.28
C ALA A 191 -14.72 1.56 4.73
N MET A 192 -13.94 1.93 3.72
CA MET A 192 -14.08 3.15 2.91
C MET A 192 -15.50 3.30 2.34
N GLU A 193 -15.95 2.29 1.58
CA GLU A 193 -17.28 2.32 0.96
C GLU A 193 -18.39 2.35 2.03
N CYS A 194 -18.15 1.65 3.15
CA CYS A 194 -19.05 1.62 4.30
C CYS A 194 -19.18 2.97 5.01
N TYR A 195 -18.23 3.90 4.83
CA TYR A 195 -18.26 5.22 5.47
C TYR A 195 -19.50 6.04 5.07
N SER A 196 -19.89 5.97 3.79
CA SER A 196 -21.09 6.66 3.29
C SER A 196 -22.36 6.15 3.99
N ILE A 197 -22.45 4.83 4.21
CA ILE A 197 -23.55 4.16 4.91
C ILE A 197 -23.51 4.54 6.39
N TYR A 198 -22.32 4.56 6.98
CA TYR A 198 -22.10 4.98 8.36
C TYR A 198 -22.65 6.40 8.60
N LYS A 199 -22.30 7.39 7.75
CA LYS A 199 -22.81 8.77 7.90
C LYS A 199 -24.33 8.87 7.88
N GLN A 200 -25.00 8.00 7.12
CA GLN A 200 -26.45 8.07 6.91
C GLN A 200 -27.25 7.19 7.89
N ARG A 201 -26.71 6.03 8.27
CA ARG A 201 -27.44 4.94 8.95
C ARG A 201 -26.72 4.42 10.21
N GLY A 202 -25.58 5.01 10.57
CA GLY A 202 -24.79 4.67 11.75
C GLY A 202 -24.01 3.36 11.64
N HIS A 203 -23.28 3.02 12.70
CA HIS A 203 -22.36 1.86 12.75
C HIS A 203 -23.02 0.54 12.38
N LYS A 204 -24.22 0.25 12.89
CA LYS A 204 -24.85 -1.07 12.72
C LYS A 204 -25.04 -1.43 11.24
N ALA A 205 -25.53 -0.49 10.43
CA ALA A 205 -25.74 -0.72 9.00
C ALA A 205 -24.41 -0.85 8.24
N ALA A 206 -23.44 0.01 8.55
CA ALA A 206 -22.11 -0.04 7.96
C ALA A 206 -21.40 -1.37 8.25
N LEU A 207 -21.46 -1.85 9.49
CA LEU A 207 -20.85 -3.12 9.90
C LEU A 207 -21.50 -4.34 9.24
N GLN A 208 -22.82 -4.32 9.01
CA GLN A 208 -23.49 -5.39 8.27
C GLN A 208 -22.98 -5.50 6.83
N VAL A 209 -22.81 -4.36 6.15
CA VAL A 209 -22.28 -4.33 4.78
C VAL A 209 -20.81 -4.74 4.77
N PHE A 210 -20.02 -4.25 5.74
CA PHE A 210 -18.62 -4.64 5.89
C PHE A 210 -18.48 -6.16 6.00
N LYS A 211 -19.21 -6.81 6.92
CA LYS A 211 -19.18 -8.29 7.08
C LYS A 211 -19.50 -9.04 5.79
N ALA A 212 -20.49 -8.55 5.04
CA ALA A 212 -20.90 -9.17 3.79
C ALA A 212 -19.81 -9.09 2.72
N LYS A 213 -19.07 -7.97 2.66
CA LYS A 213 -17.98 -7.76 1.69
C LYS A 213 -16.67 -8.40 2.10
N SER A 214 -16.33 -8.40 3.38
CA SER A 214 -15.08 -8.93 3.92
C SER A 214 -15.00 -10.46 3.95
N LYS A 215 -15.87 -11.15 3.18
CA LYS A 215 -15.92 -12.62 3.08
C LYS A 215 -16.04 -13.32 4.44
N GLY A 216 -16.80 -12.72 5.37
CA GLY A 216 -17.10 -13.35 6.66
C GLY A 216 -16.17 -13.01 7.81
N LEU A 217 -15.34 -11.95 7.72
CA LEU A 217 -14.67 -11.43 8.92
C LEU A 217 -15.71 -11.04 9.98
N GLU A 218 -15.53 -11.53 11.20
CA GLU A 218 -16.39 -11.13 12.30
C GLU A 218 -16.08 -9.71 12.73
N CYS A 219 -17.11 -8.86 12.74
CA CYS A 219 -16.99 -7.43 13.01
C CYS A 219 -18.18 -6.88 13.82
N SER A 220 -17.96 -6.34 15.00
CA SER A 220 -19.06 -5.86 15.87
C SER A 220 -18.62 -4.69 16.73
N PRO A 221 -19.54 -3.85 17.20
CA PRO A 221 -19.22 -2.89 18.26
C PRO A 221 -18.99 -3.61 19.59
N GLU A 222 -18.29 -2.95 20.52
CA GLU A 222 -18.24 -3.37 21.92
C GLU A 222 -19.63 -3.17 22.57
N GLY A 223 -20.09 -4.20 23.29
CA GLY A 223 -21.46 -4.22 23.83
C GLY A 223 -21.62 -3.45 25.13
N ASP A 224 -20.52 -3.20 25.85
CA ASP A 224 -20.51 -2.49 27.12
C ASP A 224 -19.99 -1.05 26.96
N ALA A 225 -20.92 -0.08 26.99
CA ALA A 225 -20.60 1.33 26.88
C ALA A 225 -19.59 1.82 27.93
N LYS A 226 -19.59 1.26 29.15
CA LYS A 226 -18.62 1.64 30.19
C LYS A 226 -17.21 1.18 29.83
N ARG A 227 -17.08 0.04 29.14
CA ARG A 227 -15.77 -0.44 28.63
C ARG A 227 -15.29 0.41 27.48
N VAL A 228 -16.18 0.80 26.57
CA VAL A 228 -15.85 1.68 25.44
C VAL A 228 -15.19 2.96 25.94
N THR A 229 -15.88 3.73 26.77
CA THR A 229 -15.38 5.03 27.25
C THR A 229 -14.12 4.88 28.10
N LYS A 230 -13.98 3.78 28.87
CA LYS A 230 -12.83 3.60 29.77
C LYS A 230 -11.57 3.09 29.06
N PHE A 231 -11.70 2.20 28.09
CA PHE A 231 -10.57 1.41 27.57
C PHE A 231 -10.40 1.50 26.05
N LEU A 232 -11.42 1.94 25.32
CA LEU A 232 -11.40 2.03 23.86
C LEU A 232 -11.30 3.47 23.36
N SER A 233 -10.87 4.40 24.21
CA SER A 233 -10.54 5.77 23.83
C SER A 233 -9.06 5.90 23.54
N PHE A 234 -8.70 6.26 22.32
CA PHE A 234 -7.32 6.37 21.86
C PHE A 234 -7.00 7.78 21.37
N GLU A 235 -5.74 8.18 21.52
CA GLU A 235 -5.25 9.50 21.13
C GLU A 235 -4.82 9.50 19.66
N PHE A 236 -5.34 10.48 18.93
CA PHE A 236 -4.98 10.79 17.55
C PHE A 236 -4.65 12.28 17.44
N VAL A 237 -3.82 12.65 16.47
CA VAL A 237 -3.50 14.04 16.16
C VAL A 237 -4.43 14.52 15.05
N ASP A 238 -5.05 15.67 15.22
CA ASP A 238 -5.92 16.28 14.22
C ASP A 238 -5.16 17.14 13.20
N VAL A 239 -5.89 17.74 12.25
CA VAL A 239 -5.32 18.58 11.18
C VAL A 239 -4.60 19.82 11.70
N ASP A 240 -4.95 20.29 12.90
CA ASP A 240 -4.38 21.48 13.53
C ASP A 240 -3.19 21.11 14.43
N GLY A 241 -2.85 19.82 14.52
CA GLY A 241 -1.80 19.30 15.39
C GLY A 241 -2.27 19.01 16.83
N GLU A 242 -3.56 19.13 17.11
CA GLU A 242 -4.13 18.94 18.44
C GLU A 242 -4.44 17.48 18.74
N VAL A 243 -4.25 17.07 20.00
CA VAL A 243 -4.52 15.69 20.42
C VAL A 243 -6.01 15.51 20.74
N ARG A 244 -6.65 14.61 20.01
CA ARG A 244 -8.05 14.20 20.23
C ARG A 244 -8.15 12.78 20.74
N LYS A 245 -9.10 12.55 21.64
CA LYS A 245 -9.50 11.21 22.06
C LYS A 245 -10.69 10.74 21.22
N VAL A 246 -10.54 9.58 20.60
CA VAL A 246 -11.58 8.95 19.77
C VAL A 246 -11.91 7.58 20.35
N GLU A 247 -13.20 7.28 20.48
CA GLU A 247 -13.69 5.97 20.88
C GLU A 247 -13.67 5.02 19.68
N CYS A 248 -12.78 4.02 19.70
CA CYS A 248 -12.71 2.97 18.69
C CYS A 248 -13.42 1.71 19.20
N SER A 249 -14.75 1.66 19.06
CA SER A 249 -15.59 0.56 19.55
C SER A 249 -15.76 -0.60 18.56
N PRO A 250 -16.04 -0.34 17.26
CA PRO A 250 -16.01 -1.40 16.25
C PRO A 250 -14.70 -2.17 16.29
N HIS A 251 -14.80 -3.49 16.20
CA HIS A 251 -13.62 -4.33 16.09
C HIS A 251 -13.85 -5.52 15.17
N THR A 252 -12.80 -5.93 14.48
CA THR A 252 -12.73 -7.23 13.83
C THR A 252 -12.08 -8.25 14.76
N LYS A 253 -12.57 -9.50 14.79
CA LYS A 253 -11.93 -10.60 15.54
C LYS A 253 -10.99 -11.40 14.65
N LEU A 254 -9.75 -11.59 15.09
CA LEU A 254 -8.73 -12.34 14.36
C LEU A 254 -8.92 -13.86 14.55
N TYR A 255 -8.53 -14.65 13.55
CA TYR A 255 -8.53 -16.12 13.49
C TYR A 255 -9.93 -16.76 13.49
N GLN A 256 -10.69 -16.56 14.57
CA GLN A 256 -11.99 -17.20 14.79
C GLN A 256 -12.92 -16.35 15.63
N THR A 257 -14.21 -16.64 15.56
CA THR A 257 -15.30 -15.89 16.22
C THR A 257 -15.17 -15.78 17.74
N ASN A 258 -14.48 -16.73 18.38
CA ASN A 258 -14.27 -16.77 19.83
C ASN A 258 -12.90 -16.24 20.26
N SER A 259 -12.13 -15.63 19.35
CA SER A 259 -10.84 -15.06 19.69
C SER A 259 -10.97 -13.78 20.53
N ASP A 260 -10.01 -13.60 21.44
CA ASP A 260 -9.81 -12.36 22.17
C ASP A 260 -8.96 -11.35 21.38
N ASP A 261 -8.34 -11.79 20.28
CA ASP A 261 -7.49 -10.97 19.42
C ASP A 261 -8.30 -10.13 18.44
N ARG A 262 -8.05 -8.81 18.42
CA ARG A 262 -8.91 -7.84 17.73
C ARG A 262 -8.14 -6.69 17.11
N ILE A 263 -8.76 -6.09 16.09
CA ILE A 263 -8.40 -4.77 15.57
C ILE A 263 -9.58 -3.85 15.86
N TYR A 264 -9.37 -2.91 16.76
CA TYR A 264 -10.34 -1.87 17.11
C TYR A 264 -10.16 -0.65 16.21
N PHE A 265 -11.26 -0.17 15.63
CA PHE A 265 -11.25 0.93 14.69
C PHE A 265 -12.45 1.88 14.87
N GLU A 266 -12.42 3.01 14.19
CA GLU A 266 -13.53 3.95 14.05
C GLU A 266 -13.51 4.60 12.66
N TRP A 267 -14.67 5.00 12.16
CA TRP A 267 -14.78 5.88 10.99
C TRP A 267 -14.50 7.32 11.41
N ASN A 268 -13.46 7.92 10.83
CA ASN A 268 -13.08 9.30 11.02
C ASN A 268 -14.12 10.23 10.37
N ASP A 269 -14.67 11.18 11.13
CA ASP A 269 -15.60 12.20 10.64
C ASP A 269 -14.89 13.38 9.96
N GLU A 270 -13.71 13.13 9.38
CA GLU A 270 -12.78 14.09 8.76
C GLU A 270 -12.14 15.11 9.73
N ARG A 271 -12.43 15.04 11.02
CA ARG A 271 -11.79 15.92 12.01
C ARG A 271 -10.36 15.53 12.34
N VAL A 272 -10.03 14.23 12.26
CA VAL A 272 -8.68 13.72 12.58
C VAL A 272 -7.86 13.62 11.30
N ASN A 273 -6.70 14.27 11.24
CA ASN A 273 -5.73 14.22 10.14
C ASN A 273 -6.26 14.59 8.72
N GLY A 274 -7.54 14.97 8.56
CA GLY A 274 -8.19 15.40 7.30
C GLY A 274 -8.43 14.26 6.30
N ARG A 275 -7.54 13.26 6.34
CA ARG A 275 -7.55 11.91 5.78
C ARG A 275 -6.59 11.08 6.65
N PRO A 276 -6.58 9.74 6.63
CA PRO A 276 -7.52 8.84 5.99
C PRO A 276 -8.77 8.59 6.87
N PRO A 277 -9.81 7.91 6.35
CA PRO A 277 -11.10 7.88 7.01
C PRO A 277 -11.29 6.75 8.02
N ILE A 278 -10.33 5.83 8.18
CA ILE A 278 -10.42 4.75 9.16
C ILE A 278 -9.31 4.93 10.21
N LEU A 279 -9.71 5.10 11.47
CA LEU A 279 -8.81 5.25 12.59
C LEU A 279 -8.64 3.88 13.26
N ILE A 280 -7.40 3.44 13.48
CA ILE A 280 -7.08 2.20 14.19
C ILE A 280 -6.58 2.54 15.59
N GLY A 281 -7.39 2.22 16.59
CA GLY A 281 -7.09 2.49 18.00
C GLY A 281 -6.16 1.45 18.63
N HIS A 282 -6.39 0.17 18.32
CA HIS A 282 -5.72 -0.95 18.99
C HIS A 282 -5.68 -2.18 18.09
N ILE A 283 -4.55 -2.90 18.13
CA ILE A 283 -4.34 -4.21 17.50
C ILE A 283 -3.74 -5.13 18.56
N GLY A 284 -4.47 -6.12 19.05
CA GLY A 284 -4.03 -6.93 20.19
C GLY A 284 -5.17 -7.67 20.87
N ASP A 285 -4.91 -8.12 22.10
CA ASP A 285 -5.92 -8.68 22.99
C ASP A 285 -6.95 -7.63 23.44
N HIS A 286 -7.85 -8.04 24.32
CA HIS A 286 -8.72 -7.11 25.00
C HIS A 286 -7.93 -6.07 25.81
N PRO A 287 -8.12 -4.76 25.57
CA PRO A 287 -7.36 -3.70 26.25
C PRO A 287 -7.67 -3.57 27.75
N TYR A 288 -8.66 -4.31 28.25
CA TYR A 288 -9.12 -4.30 29.63
C TYR A 288 -8.85 -5.58 30.41
N ASP A 289 -8.31 -6.62 29.78
CA ASP A 289 -8.04 -7.92 30.43
C ASP A 289 -6.60 -8.02 31.00
N LYS A 290 -5.89 -6.89 31.08
CA LYS A 290 -4.54 -6.84 31.66
C LYS A 290 -4.59 -7.01 33.18
N LYS A 291 -4.10 -8.15 33.65
CA LYS A 291 -3.62 -8.35 35.03
C LYS A 291 -2.29 -7.62 35.25
#